data_AF-A0A957WAJ2-F1
#
_entry.id   AF-A0A957WAJ2-F1
#
_cell.length_a   1.000
_cell.length_b   1.000
_cell.length_c   1.000
_cell.angle_alpha   90.00
_cell.angle_beta   90.00
_cell.angle_gamma   90.00
#
_symmetry.space_group_name_H-M   'P 1'
#
loop_
_entity.id
_entity.type
_entity.pdbx_description
1 polymer ?
#
loop_
_entity_poly.entity_id
_entity_poly.type
_entity_poly.pdbx_seq_one_letter_code
_entity_poly.pdbx_strand_id
1 'polypeptide(L)'
;MAGDIVSEHPFIHVAEPLLAGNELKYVTDCVESNWISSLGKYVQDFEQQFAAYCGARYGIATANGTVAIHLLAATLNLGPGDEVIMPSLT
;
A
#
# COMPACT_ATOMS: atom_id res chain seq x y z
N MET A 1 8.53 2.91 -29.35
CA MET A 1 8.94 1.59 -29.87
C MET A 1 10.39 1.37 -29.46
N ALA A 2 10.61 0.90 -28.23
CA ALA A 2 11.92 0.36 -27.84
C ALA A 2 11.93 -1.07 -28.40
N GLY A 3 12.89 -1.36 -29.28
CA GLY A 3 13.01 -2.66 -29.91
C GLY A 3 13.34 -3.72 -28.86
N ASP A 4 12.56 -4.79 -28.85
CA ASP A 4 12.80 -5.95 -28.02
C ASP A 4 14.17 -6.54 -28.38
N ILE A 5 15.10 -6.44 -27.43
CA ILE A 5 16.30 -7.26 -27.44
C ILE A 5 15.81 -8.66 -27.10
N VAL A 6 15.58 -9.48 -28.12
CA VAL A 6 15.23 -10.90 -27.93
C VAL A 6 16.49 -11.61 -27.45
N SER A 7 16.73 -11.63 -26.13
CA SER A 7 17.71 -12.52 -25.53
C SER A 7 17.17 -13.95 -25.55
N GLU A 8 18.01 -14.94 -25.86
CA GLU A 8 17.65 -16.37 -25.77
C GLU A 8 17.27 -16.81 -24.35
N HIS A 9 17.51 -15.95 -23.35
CA HIS A 9 17.12 -16.15 -21.97
C HIS A 9 15.98 -15.21 -21.59
N PRO A 10 14.93 -15.71 -20.90
CA PRO A 10 13.86 -14.86 -20.39
C PRO A 10 14.41 -13.84 -19.39
N PHE A 11 13.88 -12.61 -19.44
CA PHE A 11 14.22 -11.55 -18.49
C PHE A 11 13.76 -11.97 -17.08
N ILE A 12 14.66 -11.91 -16.11
CA ILE A 12 14.37 -12.29 -14.71
C ILE A 12 14.13 -11.00 -13.92
N HIS A 13 12.87 -10.77 -13.52
CA HIS A 13 12.51 -9.64 -12.68
C HIS A 13 12.98 -9.84 -11.23
N VAL A 14 13.46 -8.77 -10.59
CA VAL A 14 13.81 -8.79 -9.15
C VAL A 14 12.56 -8.90 -8.26
N ALA A 15 11.44 -8.33 -8.70
CA ALA A 15 10.16 -8.36 -8.02
C ALA A 15 9.03 -8.27 -9.04
N GLU A 16 7.96 -9.04 -8.81
CA GLU A 16 6.74 -9.02 -9.60
C GLU A 16 5.53 -9.27 -8.67
N PRO A 17 4.43 -8.50 -8.80
CA PRO A 17 3.23 -8.74 -8.01
C PRO A 17 2.58 -10.08 -8.37
N LEU A 18 2.31 -10.93 -7.37
CA LEU A 18 1.49 -12.12 -7.54
C LEU A 18 0.01 -11.77 -7.29
N LEU A 19 -0.77 -11.66 -8.36
CA LEU A 19 -2.22 -11.38 -8.31
C LEU A 19 -3.00 -12.67 -8.63
N ALA A 20 -3.05 -13.60 -7.68
CA ALA A 20 -3.55 -14.97 -7.88
C ALA A 20 -4.78 -15.32 -7.01
N GLY A 21 -5.37 -14.33 -6.35
CA GLY A 21 -6.53 -14.47 -5.47
C GLY A 21 -7.74 -13.71 -5.99
N ASN A 22 -8.38 -12.95 -5.10
CA ASN A 22 -9.61 -12.21 -5.38
C ASN A 22 -9.37 -10.79 -5.89
N GLU A 23 -8.13 -10.41 -6.23
CA GLU A 23 -7.76 -9.03 -6.54
C GLU A 23 -8.60 -8.48 -7.69
N LEU A 24 -8.68 -9.23 -8.81
CA LEU A 24 -9.49 -8.83 -9.96
C LEU A 24 -10.98 -8.74 -9.59
N LYS A 25 -11.49 -9.73 -8.85
CA LYS A 25 -12.89 -9.76 -8.41
C LYS A 25 -13.27 -8.52 -7.60
N TYR A 26 -12.44 -8.13 -6.64
CA TYR A 26 -12.71 -6.99 -5.76
C TYR A 26 -12.61 -5.66 -6.51
N VAL A 27 -11.63 -5.52 -7.41
CA VAL A 27 -11.52 -4.32 -8.26
C VAL A 27 -12.72 -4.20 -9.20
N THR A 28 -13.14 -5.31 -9.83
CA THR A 28 -14.34 -5.33 -10.67
C THR A 28 -15.58 -4.90 -9.88
N ASP A 29 -15.78 -5.43 -8.69
CA ASP A 29 -16.92 -5.05 -7.84
C ASP A 29 -16.91 -3.55 -7.47
N CYS A 30 -15.74 -2.93 -7.18
CA CYS A 30 -15.65 -1.48 -6.96
C CYS A 30 -16.13 -0.66 -8.16
N VAL A 31 -15.74 -1.09 -9.37
CA VAL A 31 -16.09 -0.41 -10.63
C VAL A 31 -17.58 -0.56 -10.92
N GLU A 32 -18.11 -1.79 -10.77
CA GLU A 32 -19.52 -2.09 -10.99
C GLU A 32 -20.43 -1.36 -9.99
N SER A 33 -20.00 -1.24 -8.72
CA SER A 33 -20.76 -0.52 -7.69
C SER A 33 -20.56 1.00 -7.73
N ASN A 34 -19.68 1.51 -8.60
CA ASN A 34 -19.25 2.91 -8.68
C ASN A 34 -18.69 3.48 -7.35
N TRP A 35 -18.22 2.62 -6.45
CA TRP A 35 -17.54 3.00 -5.21
C TRP A 35 -16.03 2.93 -5.42
N ILE A 36 -15.53 3.84 -6.26
CA ILE A 36 -14.16 3.83 -6.79
C ILE A 36 -13.21 4.83 -6.12
N SER A 37 -13.71 5.60 -5.15
CA SER A 37 -12.94 6.63 -4.45
C SER A 37 -12.46 6.16 -3.08
N SER A 38 -12.00 7.07 -2.24
CA SER A 38 -11.44 6.81 -0.90
C SER A 38 -12.46 6.35 0.15
N LEU A 39 -13.72 6.14 -0.24
CA LEU A 39 -14.77 5.60 0.61
C LEU A 39 -15.27 4.30 -0.01
N GLY A 40 -15.49 3.28 0.81
CA GLY A 40 -16.03 1.99 0.37
C GLY A 40 -15.75 0.87 1.37
N LYS A 41 -16.50 -0.24 1.22
CA LYS A 41 -16.41 -1.41 2.12
C LYS A 41 -14.98 -1.97 2.19
N TYR A 42 -14.29 -2.04 1.05
CA TYR A 42 -12.96 -2.65 0.99
C TYR A 42 -11.90 -1.89 1.77
N VAL A 43 -12.05 -0.58 1.96
CA VAL A 43 -11.13 0.21 2.80
C VAL A 43 -11.31 -0.20 4.26
N GLN A 44 -12.55 -0.19 4.75
CA GLN A 44 -12.87 -0.55 6.14
C GLN A 44 -12.55 -2.02 6.44
N ASP A 45 -12.88 -2.92 5.51
CA ASP A 45 -12.60 -4.35 5.64
C ASP A 45 -11.09 -4.61 5.66
N PHE A 46 -10.31 -3.90 4.84
CA PHE A 46 -8.85 -4.00 4.84
C PHE A 46 -8.26 -3.48 6.14
N GLU A 47 -8.69 -2.32 6.62
CA GLU A 47 -8.22 -1.73 7.89
C GLU A 47 -8.44 -2.69 9.07
N GLN A 48 -9.64 -3.28 9.18
CA GLN A 48 -9.97 -4.23 10.24
C GLN A 48 -9.17 -5.53 10.14
N GLN A 49 -9.11 -6.13 8.95
CA GLN A 49 -8.39 -7.39 8.74
C GLN A 49 -6.89 -7.22 8.91
N PHE A 50 -6.31 -6.12 8.41
CA PHE A 50 -4.89 -5.85 8.53
C PHE A 50 -4.48 -5.52 9.97
N ALA A 51 -5.33 -4.79 10.70
CA ALA A 51 -5.13 -4.57 12.14
C ALA A 51 -5.10 -5.90 12.91
N ALA A 52 -6.09 -6.77 12.66
CA ALA A 52 -6.15 -8.10 13.27
C ALA A 52 -4.92 -8.95 12.91
N TYR A 53 -4.49 -8.93 11.64
CA TYR A 53 -3.30 -9.64 11.17
C TYR A 53 -2.02 -9.17 11.91
N CYS A 54 -1.87 -7.86 12.09
CA CYS A 54 -0.73 -7.27 12.79
C CYS A 54 -0.82 -7.39 14.32
N GLY A 55 -1.92 -7.90 14.89
CA GLY A 55 -2.17 -7.88 16.33
C GLY A 55 -2.36 -6.48 16.91
N ALA A 56 -2.73 -5.50 16.07
CA ALA A 56 -2.94 -4.12 16.46
C ALA A 56 -4.42 -3.86 16.79
N ARG A 57 -4.68 -2.86 17.64
CA ARG A 57 -6.05 -2.44 17.98
C ARG A 57 -6.77 -1.74 16.83
N TYR A 58 -6.02 -1.01 15.99
CA TYR A 58 -6.54 -0.21 14.89
C TYR A 58 -5.63 -0.33 13.67
N GLY A 59 -6.22 -0.14 12.48
CA GLY A 59 -5.52 -0.03 11.20
C GLY A 59 -6.07 1.18 10.45
N ILE A 60 -5.20 1.91 9.77
CA ILE A 60 -5.57 3.11 8.99
C ILE A 60 -4.95 2.97 7.60
N ALA A 61 -5.80 2.92 6.57
CA ALA A 61 -5.35 2.84 5.19
C ALA A 61 -4.90 4.22 4.70
N THR A 62 -3.76 4.26 4.02
CA THR A 62 -3.23 5.46 3.38
C THR A 62 -2.87 5.18 1.93
N ALA A 63 -2.60 6.23 1.16
CA ALA A 63 -2.24 6.08 -0.26
C ALA A 63 -0.91 5.33 -0.48
N ASN A 64 0.02 5.39 0.47
CA ASN A 64 1.30 4.67 0.49
C ASN A 64 2.00 4.79 1.85
N GLY A 65 3.15 4.10 2.00
CA GLY A 65 3.95 4.10 3.23
C GLY A 65 4.51 5.47 3.62
N THR A 66 4.96 6.29 2.67
CA THR A 66 5.48 7.64 2.96
C THR A 66 4.40 8.54 3.57
N VAL A 67 3.18 8.49 3.02
CA VAL A 67 2.04 9.23 3.57
C VAL A 67 1.66 8.71 4.96
N ALA A 68 1.77 7.40 5.22
CA ALA A 68 1.53 6.85 6.55
C ALA A 68 2.52 7.41 7.59
N ILE A 69 3.81 7.48 7.26
CA ILE A 69 4.84 8.04 8.15
C ILE A 69 4.62 9.54 8.36
N HIS A 70 4.28 10.29 7.31
CA HIS A 70 3.97 11.72 7.42
C HIS A 70 2.73 11.97 8.30
N LEU A 71 1.66 11.17 8.13
CA LEU A 71 0.47 11.24 8.97
C LEU A 71 0.81 10.94 10.44
N LEU A 72 1.68 9.96 10.70
CA LEU A 72 2.16 9.65 12.05
C LEU A 72 2.91 10.83 12.66
N ALA A 73 3.83 11.46 11.93
CA ALA A 73 4.57 12.63 12.40
C ALA A 73 3.63 13.80 12.74
N ALA A 74 2.64 14.06 11.88
CA ALA A 74 1.63 15.09 12.12
C ALA A 74 0.74 14.77 13.34
N THR A 75 0.38 13.50 13.53
CA THR A 75 -0.45 13.05 14.67
C THR A 75 0.30 13.15 16.01
N LEU A 76 1.61 12.92 16.01
CA LEU A 76 2.48 13.14 17.16
C LEU A 76 2.82 14.63 17.39
N ASN A 77 2.35 15.51 16.50
CA ASN A 77 2.62 16.95 16.52
C ASN A 77 4.13 17.27 16.50
N LEU A 78 4.91 16.50 15.73
CA LEU A 78 6.32 16.77 15.53
C LEU A 78 6.50 18.09 14.76
N GLY A 79 7.42 18.93 15.23
CA GLY A 79 7.67 20.26 14.69
C GLY A 79 9.14 20.67 14.73
N PRO A 80 9.42 21.94 14.41
CA PRO A 80 10.78 22.46 14.44
C PRO A 80 11.43 22.33 15.82
N GLY A 81 12.59 21.67 15.87
CA GLY A 81 13.33 21.44 17.11
C GLY A 81 13.12 20.05 17.71
N ASP A 82 12.13 19.28 17.25
CA ASP A 82 11.97 17.87 17.64
C ASP A 82 12.97 16.98 16.89
N GLU A 83 13.39 15.90 17.53
CA GLU A 83 14.36 14.94 16.99
C GLU A 83 13.74 13.55 16.84
N VAL A 84 14.10 12.86 15.75
CA VAL A 84 13.67 11.48 15.47
C VAL A 84 14.91 10.64 15.18
N ILE A 85 15.12 9.57 15.98
CA ILE A 85 16.25 8.65 15.78
C ILE A 85 15.91 7.70 14.63
N MET A 86 16.76 7.65 13.62
CA MET A 86 16.62 6.79 12.44
C MET A 86 17.95 6.11 12.09
N PRO A 87 17.93 4.90 11.50
CA PRO A 87 19.15 4.31 10.96
C PRO A 87 19.68 5.15 9.79
N SER A 88 21.00 5.19 9.62
CA SER A 88 21.64 5.87 8.49
C SER A 88 21.39 5.15 7.14
N LEU A 89 20.93 3.90 7.18
CA LEU A 89 20.59 3.08 6.01
C LEU A 89 19.23 2.42 6.27
N THR A 90 18.27 2.67 5.38
CA THR A 90 16.90 2.13 5.42
C THR A 90 16.41 1.72 4.04
#